data_AF-A0A920HJI9-F1
#
_entry.id   AF-A0A920HJI9-F1
#
_cell.length_a   1.000
_cell.length_b   1.000
_cell.length_c   1.000
_cell.angle_alpha   90.00
_cell.angle_beta   90.00
_cell.angle_gamma   90.00
#
_symmetry.space_group_name_H-M   'P 1'
#
loop_
_entity.id
_entity.type
_entity.pdbx_description
1 polymer ?
#
loop_
_entity_poly.entity_id
_entity_poly.type
_entity_poly.pdbx_seq_one_letter_code
_entity_poly.pdbx_strand_id
1 'polypeptide(L)'
;MIPHFKWKSEKKGIKFELFENKFTKEDNDPELKDSLFGMSIPKELSLIESHKEVDFFIKQNCFFSTSNLIEKMSKIQNISLVYKVQNVTFRKLYF
;
A
#
# COMPACT_ATOMS: atom_id res chain seq x y z
N MET A 1 -7.22 -5.21 10.45
CA MET A 1 -7.01 -6.05 9.24
C MET A 1 -6.68 -5.12 8.10
N ILE A 2 -5.54 -5.31 7.43
CA ILE A 2 -5.15 -4.43 6.31
C ILE A 2 -5.97 -4.83 5.08
N PRO A 3 -6.63 -3.89 4.38
CA PRO A 3 -7.34 -4.16 3.15
C PRO A 3 -6.42 -4.82 2.11
N HIS A 4 -6.76 -6.06 1.71
CA HIS A 4 -6.05 -6.82 0.68
C HIS A 4 -7.02 -7.24 -0.40
N PHE A 5 -6.91 -6.64 -1.58
CA PHE A 5 -7.76 -6.96 -2.71
C PHE A 5 -7.03 -7.90 -3.66
N LYS A 6 -7.69 -9.02 -4.01
CA LYS A 6 -7.18 -9.99 -4.97
C LYS A 6 -8.09 -10.01 -6.18
N TRP A 7 -7.51 -9.79 -7.36
CA TRP A 7 -8.22 -9.97 -8.60
C TRP A 7 -7.58 -11.07 -9.42
N LYS A 8 -8.37 -12.11 -9.72
CA LYS A 8 -7.93 -13.28 -10.50
C LYS A 8 -8.93 -13.57 -11.60
N SER A 9 -8.44 -13.78 -12.82
CA SER A 9 -9.21 -14.30 -13.95
C SER A 9 -8.41 -15.41 -14.60
N GLU A 10 -8.78 -16.66 -14.32
CA GLU A 10 -8.06 -17.85 -14.80
C GLU A 10 -8.08 -17.95 -16.33
N LYS A 11 -9.24 -17.70 -16.94
CA LYS A 11 -9.41 -17.71 -18.41
C LYS A 11 -8.50 -16.72 -19.14
N LYS A 12 -8.13 -15.62 -18.48
CA LYS A 12 -7.29 -14.55 -19.07
C LYS A 12 -5.85 -14.60 -18.54
N GLY A 13 -5.51 -15.55 -17.66
CA GLY A 13 -4.21 -15.62 -17.00
C GLY A 13 -3.89 -14.38 -16.15
N ILE A 14 -4.90 -13.62 -15.71
CA ILE A 14 -4.71 -12.37 -14.97
C ILE A 14 -4.72 -12.67 -13.47
N LYS A 15 -3.70 -12.16 -12.77
CA LYS A 15 -3.61 -12.22 -11.31
C LYS A 15 -2.93 -10.95 -10.79
N PHE A 16 -3.70 -10.13 -10.09
CA PHE A 16 -3.24 -8.92 -9.41
C PHE A 16 -3.60 -9.00 -7.92
N GLU A 17 -2.73 -8.43 -7.10
CA GLU A 17 -2.98 -8.20 -5.69
C GLU A 17 -2.70 -6.74 -5.37
N LEU A 18 -3.60 -6.08 -4.65
CA LEU A 18 -3.50 -4.69 -4.23
C LEU A 18 -3.49 -4.65 -2.70
N PHE A 19 -2.52 -3.95 -2.12
CA PHE A 19 -2.38 -3.82 -0.66
C PHE A 19 -2.03 -2.38 -0.30
N GLU A 20 -2.59 -1.90 0.80
CA GLU A 20 -2.27 -0.60 1.38
C GLU A 20 -0.84 -0.58 1.91
N ASN A 21 -0.14 0.53 1.65
CA ASN A 21 1.16 0.79 2.25
C ASN A 21 1.00 1.50 3.60
N LYS A 22 0.03 2.41 3.71
CA LYS A 22 -0.16 3.23 4.92
C LYS A 22 -1.11 2.58 5.89
N PHE A 23 -0.73 2.57 7.17
CA PHE A 23 -1.57 2.13 8.27
C PHE A 23 -1.51 3.18 9.38
N THR A 24 -2.68 3.71 9.75
CA THR A 24 -2.77 4.65 10.87
C THR A 24 -3.01 3.85 12.15
N LYS A 25 -2.07 3.92 13.09
CA LYS A 25 -2.28 3.40 14.44
C LYS A 25 -2.64 4.57 15.34
N GLU A 26 -3.81 4.50 15.95
CA GLU A 26 -4.15 5.38 17.06
C GLU A 26 -3.33 4.97 18.28
N ASP A 27 -2.55 5.91 18.81
CA ASP A 27 -1.85 5.70 20.08
C ASP A 27 -2.88 5.79 21.21
N ASN A 28 -3.41 4.65 21.61
CA ASN A 28 -4.32 4.51 22.74
C ASN A 28 -3.53 4.35 24.05
N ASP A 29 -2.49 5.17 24.24
CA ASP A 29 -1.77 5.22 25.50
C ASP A 29 -2.65 5.94 26.53
N PRO A 30 -3.15 5.23 27.56
CA PRO A 30 -4.01 5.82 28.57
C PRO A 30 -3.31 6.94 29.37
N GLU A 31 -1.98 6.90 29.51
CA GLU A 31 -1.23 7.94 30.24
C GLU A 31 -1.15 9.26 29.49
N LEU A 32 -1.17 9.23 28.15
CA LEU A 32 -1.19 10.44 27.32
C LEU A 32 -2.59 11.07 27.26
N LYS A 33 -3.67 10.29 27.35
CA LYS A 33 -5.05 10.82 27.24
C LYS A 33 -5.46 11.78 28.36
N ASP A 34 -4.88 11.63 29.56
CA ASP A 34 -5.19 12.47 30.72
C ASP A 34 -4.25 13.68 30.87
N SER A 35 -3.31 13.87 29.94
CA SER A 35 -2.37 14.99 29.93
C SER A 35 -2.93 16.21 29.19
N LEU A 36 -2.61 17.42 29.66
CA LEU A 36 -2.92 18.70 28.98
C LEU A 36 -2.27 18.84 27.59
N PHE A 37 -1.21 18.05 27.32
CA PHE A 37 -0.56 17.92 26.01
C PHE A 37 -0.88 16.56 25.35
N GLY A 38 -1.90 15.88 25.87
CA GLY A 38 -2.38 14.57 25.47
C GLY A 38 -3.08 14.55 24.13
N MET A 39 -2.43 15.03 23.08
CA MET A 39 -2.89 14.76 21.73
C MET A 39 -2.52 13.32 21.40
N SER A 40 -3.53 12.48 21.13
CA SER A 40 -3.31 11.19 20.47
C SER A 40 -2.78 11.47 19.06
N ILE A 41 -1.46 11.61 18.93
CA ILE A 41 -0.82 11.86 17.64
C ILE A 41 -0.92 10.54 16.87
N PRO A 42 -1.66 10.50 15.74
CA PRO A 42 -1.72 9.29 14.93
C PRO A 42 -0.32 8.97 14.42
N LYS A 43 0.17 7.77 14.75
CA LYS A 43 1.42 7.26 14.17
C LYS A 43 1.07 6.59 12.86
N GLU A 44 1.39 7.25 11.75
CA GLU A 44 1.32 6.66 10.42
C GLU A 44 2.51 5.72 10.23
N LEU A 45 2.23 4.44 10.03
CA LEU A 45 3.22 3.42 9.72
C LEU A 45 3.11 3.07 8.24
N SER A 46 4.25 2.97 7.56
CA SER A 46 4.33 2.48 6.19
C SER A 46 4.81 1.03 6.18
N LEU A 47 4.17 0.18 5.37
CA LEU A 47 4.61 -1.19 5.14
C LEU A 47 6.02 -1.22 4.55
N ILE A 48 6.34 -0.24 3.69
CA ILE A 48 7.64 -0.09 3.04
C ILE A 48 8.10 1.36 3.17
N GLU A 49 8.98 1.61 4.13
CA GLU A 49 9.44 2.97 4.45
C GLU A 49 10.12 3.69 3.29
N SER A 50 10.82 2.94 2.42
CA SER A 50 11.49 3.52 1.24
C SER A 50 10.52 4.07 0.19
N HIS A 51 9.22 3.82 0.36
CA HIS A 51 8.15 4.23 -0.55
C HIS A 51 6.96 4.78 0.25
N LYS A 52 7.22 5.50 1.35
CA LYS A 52 6.17 6.10 2.20
C LYS A 52 5.21 7.03 1.45
N GLU A 53 5.64 7.57 0.31
CA GLU A 53 4.86 8.45 -0.55
C GLU A 53 3.72 7.74 -1.30
N VAL A 54 3.75 6.41 -1.44
CA VAL A 54 2.66 5.67 -2.09
C VAL A 54 1.63 5.20 -1.09
N ASP A 55 0.36 5.28 -1.48
CA ASP A 55 -0.75 4.79 -0.67
C ASP A 55 -0.98 3.29 -0.85
N PHE A 56 -0.72 2.76 -2.06
CA PHE A 56 -0.98 1.37 -2.43
C PHE A 56 0.15 0.75 -3.24
N PHE A 57 0.30 -0.57 -3.11
CA PHE A 57 1.14 -1.39 -3.96
C PHE A 57 0.32 -2.39 -4.76
N ILE A 58 0.78 -2.66 -5.99
CA ILE A 58 0.19 -3.67 -6.87
C ILE A 58 1.23 -4.74 -7.16
N LYS A 59 0.93 -5.97 -6.74
CA LYS A 59 1.68 -7.15 -7.17
C LYS A 59 1.05 -7.72 -8.42
N GLN A 60 1.78 -7.64 -9.52
CA GLN A 60 1.43 -8.23 -10.79
C GLN A 60 2.01 -9.64 -10.92
N ASN A 61 1.16 -10.66 -10.99
CA ASN A 61 1.55 -12.06 -11.19
C ASN A 61 1.01 -12.58 -12.54
N CYS A 62 1.12 -11.80 -13.60
CA CYS A 62 0.61 -12.16 -14.93
C CYS A 62 1.41 -11.49 -16.06
N PHE A 63 1.19 -11.97 -17.30
CA PHE A 63 1.85 -11.49 -18.52
C PHE A 63 1.30 -10.16 -19.06
N PHE A 64 0.39 -9.50 -18.34
CA PHE A 64 -0.11 -8.19 -18.74
C PHE A 64 1.04 -7.18 -18.84
N SER A 65 1.02 -6.26 -19.80
CA SER A 65 2.12 -5.29 -19.90
C SER A 65 2.11 -4.34 -18.70
N THR A 66 3.19 -4.33 -17.92
CA THR A 66 3.34 -3.39 -16.78
C THR A 66 3.31 -1.93 -17.25
N SER A 67 3.89 -1.62 -18.41
CA SER A 67 3.85 -0.27 -18.98
C SER A 67 2.41 0.15 -19.32
N ASN A 68 1.61 -0.75 -19.88
CA ASN A 68 0.20 -0.51 -20.17
C ASN A 68 -0.62 -0.32 -18.87
N LEU A 69 -0.29 -1.09 -17.82
CA LEU A 69 -0.91 -0.88 -16.51
C LEU A 69 -0.61 0.52 -15.96
N ILE A 70 0.66 0.93 -15.98
CA ILE A 70 1.07 2.26 -15.50
C ILE A 70 0.35 3.36 -16.28
N GLU A 71 0.30 3.25 -17.61
CA GLU A 71 -0.38 4.22 -18.48
C GLU A 71 -1.88 4.30 -18.20
N LYS A 72 -2.53 3.17 -17.90
CA LYS A 72 -3.97 3.16 -17.54
C LYS A 72 -4.21 3.77 -16.17
N MET A 73 -3.35 3.48 -15.19
CA MET A 73 -3.48 4.00 -13.84
C MET A 73 -3.20 5.51 -13.79
N SER A 74 -2.23 6.00 -14.56
CA SER A 74 -1.91 7.44 -14.61
C SER A 74 -3.03 8.30 -15.22
N LYS A 75 -3.98 7.70 -15.94
CA LYS A 75 -5.17 8.39 -16.48
C LYS A 75 -6.30 8.54 -15.44
N ILE A 76 -6.21 7.90 -14.29
CA ILE A 76 -7.20 8.02 -13.23
C ILE A 76 -6.92 9.32 -12.46
N GLN A 77 -7.87 10.26 -12.48
CA GLN A 77 -7.69 11.60 -11.90
C GLN A 77 -7.27 11.59 -10.42
N ASN A 78 -7.72 10.59 -9.66
CA ASN A 78 -7.42 10.45 -8.23
C ASN A 78 -6.06 9.81 -7.93
N ILE A 79 -5.30 9.43 -8.96
CA ILE A 79 -3.97 8.82 -8.77
C ILE A 79 -2.91 9.87 -9.11
N SER A 80 -2.20 10.32 -8.09
CA SER A 80 -1.16 11.36 -8.20
C SER A 80 0.20 10.83 -8.66
N LEU A 81 0.52 9.57 -8.35
CA LEU A 81 1.82 8.96 -8.61
C LEU A 81 1.67 7.47 -8.96
N VAL A 82 2.30 7.06 -10.06
CA VAL A 82 2.41 5.65 -10.46
C VAL A 82 3.81 5.38 -11.01
N TYR A 83 4.48 4.39 -10.46
CA TYR A 83 5.77 3.94 -10.96
C TYR A 83 5.98 2.45 -10.77
N LYS A 84 6.91 1.89 -11.55
CA LYS A 84 7.38 0.53 -11.37
C LYS A 84 8.46 0.50 -10.29
N VAL A 85 8.27 -0.33 -9.27
CA VAL A 85 9.32 -0.63 -8.30
C VAL A 85 10.35 -1.56 -8.98
N GLN A 86 11.61 -1.13 -9.08
CA GLN A 86 12.70 -1.93 -9.66
C GLN A 86 13.40 -2.75 -8.57
N ASN A 87 13.54 -4.07 -8.77
CA ASN A 87 14.39 -4.97 -7.96
C ASN A 87 14.38 -4.71 -6.44
N VAL A 88 13.21 -4.71 -5.81
CA VAL A 88 13.12 -4.72 -4.35
C VAL A 88 12.88 -6.16 -3.91
N THR A 89 13.83 -6.73 -3.20
CA THR A 89 13.68 -8.02 -2.52
C THR A 89 12.71 -7.82 -1.35
N PHE A 90 11.41 -7.90 -1.61
CA PHE A 90 10.40 -7.88 -0.55
C PHE A 90 10.53 -9.16 0.28
N ARG A 91 11.21 -9.09 1.43
CA ARG A 91 11.13 -10.16 2.43
C ARG A 91 9.79 -10.04 3.11
N LYS A 92 8.98 -11.11 3.08
CA LYS A 92 7.82 -11.23 3.98
C LYS A 92 8.35 -11.12 5.41
N LEU A 93 8.05 -10.02 6.09
CA LEU A 93 8.18 -9.94 7.54
C LEU A 93 7.00 -10.75 8.10
N TYR A 94 7.29 -11.96 8.57
CA TYR A 94 6.36 -12.68 9.42
C TYR A 94 6.45 -12.00 10.79
N PHE A 95 5.40 -11.28 11.17
CA PHE A 95 5.17 -10.86 12.55
C PHE A 95 4.36 -11.95 13.26
#